data_AF-A0A851GXM0-F1
#
_entry.id   AF-A0A851GXM0-F1
#
_cell.length_a   1.000
_cell.length_b   1.000
_cell.length_c   1.000
_cell.angle_alpha   90.00
_cell.angle_beta   90.00
_cell.angle_gamma   90.00
#
_symmetry.space_group_name_H-M   'P 1'
#
loop_
_entity.id
_entity.type
_entity.pdbx_description
1 polymer ?
#
loop_
_entity_poly.entity_id
_entity_poly.type
_entity_poly.pdbx_seq_one_letter_code
_entity_poly.pdbx_strand_id
1 'polypeptide(L)'
;MDDILLLEAIERYLSGDMSAEERTYFETLRKNTPEIDQMVVEHNMFLHQMDMYSAHRNLKHGLHEAHQHLLDRGDINEGGAISTRGKVIQLWNKYKRVTAIAASVGGVIALFISGLVMYFAPSVNGNQLQQLSNDIAVIKKNQQVQGNLINEVKSKLPEGVRFVSGGSGFLIDPKGFIITNAHVLKGSGAIVVNNKGKEFNADIVHIDQEKDLAILKITDKEFIQRKSLPYGIRKTASDLGEEIYTLGYPRNEIVYGMGYLSARSGFDGDSLSYQLQMSANPGNSGAPVLNKNGEIIGVLSTRQSSAEGVVFAVKSRNIFRLVDAFRKTDTAEKIKLPSKSTLKGTQRKQQIAEVEECVFYVKAFAK
;
A
#
# COMPACT_ATOMS: atom_id res chain seq x y z
N MET A 1 64.32 72.91 -28.28
CA MET A 1 64.09 71.46 -28.40
C MET A 1 62.58 71.31 -28.46
N ASP A 2 62.01 70.63 -29.45
CA ASP A 2 60.54 70.43 -29.44
C ASP A 2 60.16 69.80 -28.09
N ASP A 3 59.19 70.37 -27.39
CA ASP A 3 58.80 69.92 -26.03
C ASP A 3 58.47 68.42 -25.99
N ILE A 4 58.02 67.86 -27.12
CA ILE A 4 57.76 66.43 -27.32
C ILE A 4 59.05 65.59 -27.27
N LEU A 5 60.13 66.03 -27.91
CA LEU A 5 61.42 65.32 -27.90
C LEU A 5 62.05 65.33 -26.49
N LEU A 6 61.82 66.40 -25.72
CA LEU A 6 62.27 66.48 -24.35
C LEU A 6 61.48 65.53 -23.44
N LEU A 7 60.16 65.46 -23.59
CA LEU A 7 59.31 64.49 -22.87
C LEU A 7 59.68 63.05 -23.19
N GLU A 8 59.92 62.72 -24.47
CA GLU A 8 60.37 61.39 -24.89
C GLU A 8 61.73 61.03 -24.27
N ALA A 9 62.66 62.00 -24.21
CA ALA A 9 63.94 61.81 -23.52
C ALA A 9 63.75 61.61 -22.00
N ILE A 10 62.84 62.35 -21.35
CA ILE A 10 62.51 62.15 -19.93
C ILE A 10 61.96 60.74 -19.71
N GLU A 11 61.05 60.26 -20.56
CA GLU A 11 60.49 58.90 -20.45
C GLU A 11 61.55 57.83 -20.63
N ARG A 12 62.37 57.90 -21.68
CA ARG A 12 63.50 56.97 -21.90
C ARG A 12 64.50 56.98 -20.74
N TYR A 13 64.73 58.15 -20.14
CA TYR A 13 65.59 58.26 -18.95
C TYR A 13 64.98 57.54 -17.75
N LEU A 14 63.67 57.72 -17.51
CA LEU A 14 62.96 57.12 -16.38
C LEU A 14 62.71 55.61 -16.56
N SER A 15 62.48 55.13 -17.78
CA SER A 15 62.32 53.71 -18.09
C SER A 15 63.65 52.95 -18.13
N GLY A 16 64.77 53.66 -18.30
CA GLY A 16 66.10 53.07 -18.41
C GLY A 16 66.52 52.71 -19.84
N ASP A 17 65.81 53.19 -20.85
CA ASP A 17 66.03 52.88 -22.28
C ASP A 17 67.08 53.79 -22.96
N MET A 18 67.85 54.54 -22.17
CA MET A 18 68.99 55.33 -22.66
C MET A 18 70.29 54.51 -22.62
N SER A 19 71.12 54.67 -23.65
CA SER A 19 72.52 54.21 -23.60
C SER A 19 73.31 54.94 -22.52
N ALA A 20 74.44 54.36 -22.08
CA ALA A 20 75.27 54.95 -21.02
C ALA A 20 75.76 56.37 -21.38
N GLU A 21 76.08 56.61 -22.65
CA GLU A 21 76.53 57.91 -23.16
C GLU A 21 75.38 58.93 -23.17
N GLU A 22 74.22 58.58 -23.71
CA GLU A 22 73.01 59.42 -23.71
C GLU A 22 72.59 59.78 -22.28
N ARG A 23 72.62 58.80 -21.36
CA ARG A 23 72.26 59.00 -19.97
C ARG A 23 73.18 60.00 -19.27
N THR A 24 74.50 59.87 -19.48
CA THR A 24 75.49 60.79 -18.89
C THR A 24 75.31 62.21 -19.42
N TYR A 25 75.02 62.36 -20.71
CA TYR A 25 74.68 63.64 -21.32
C TYR A 25 73.40 64.24 -20.70
N PHE A 26 72.35 63.44 -20.59
CA PHE A 26 71.07 63.88 -20.03
C PHE A 26 71.18 64.26 -18.53
N GLU A 27 71.98 63.53 -17.75
CA GLU A 27 72.26 63.87 -16.34
C GLU A 27 73.03 65.17 -16.21
N THR A 28 73.95 65.45 -17.14
CA THR A 28 74.65 66.74 -17.21
C THR A 28 73.67 67.86 -17.56
N LEU A 29 72.74 67.60 -18.49
CA LEU A 29 71.70 68.55 -18.89
C LEU A 29 70.76 68.90 -17.73
N ARG A 30 70.34 67.90 -16.94
CA ARG A 30 69.54 68.09 -15.71
C ARG A 30 70.27 68.93 -14.66
N LYS A 31 71.56 68.66 -14.43
CA LYS A 31 72.37 69.43 -13.44
C LYS A 31 72.53 70.89 -13.82
N ASN A 32 72.63 71.17 -15.12
CA ASN A 32 72.90 72.52 -15.63
C ASN A 32 71.61 73.32 -15.92
N THR A 33 70.44 72.67 -15.93
CA THR A 33 69.16 73.29 -16.30
C THR A 33 68.08 72.92 -15.28
N PRO A 34 67.84 73.74 -14.25
CA PRO A 34 66.87 73.46 -13.19
C PRO A 34 65.46 73.14 -13.69
N GLU A 35 65.01 73.79 -14.77
CA GLU A 35 63.70 73.56 -15.37
C GLU A 35 63.55 72.13 -15.90
N ILE A 36 64.61 71.58 -16.48
CA ILE A 36 64.63 70.19 -16.99
C ILE A 36 64.61 69.20 -15.83
N ASP A 37 65.33 69.48 -14.74
CA ASP A 37 65.29 68.63 -13.55
C ASP A 37 63.90 68.62 -12.91
N GLN A 38 63.25 69.77 -12.79
CA GLN A 38 61.88 69.88 -12.30
C GLN A 38 60.90 69.08 -13.18
N MET A 39 60.99 69.18 -14.51
CA MET A 39 60.14 68.39 -15.41
C MET A 39 60.36 66.89 -15.25
N VAL A 40 61.59 66.42 -15.04
CA VAL A 40 61.87 64.99 -14.78
C VAL A 40 61.20 64.53 -13.47
N VAL A 41 61.25 65.34 -12.42
CA VAL A 41 60.62 65.04 -11.13
C VAL A 41 59.09 65.01 -11.25
N GLU A 42 58.50 66.02 -11.90
CA GLU A 42 57.05 66.11 -12.10
C GLU A 42 56.54 64.94 -12.96
N HIS A 43 57.23 64.61 -14.05
CA HIS A 43 56.86 63.48 -14.91
C HIS A 43 56.99 62.15 -14.17
N ASN A 44 58.03 61.98 -13.35
CA ASN A 44 58.19 60.81 -12.51
C ASN A 44 57.03 60.67 -11.50
N MET A 45 56.65 61.76 -10.83
CA MET A 45 55.50 61.76 -9.92
C MET A 45 54.19 61.43 -10.65
N PHE A 46 53.99 61.96 -11.85
CA PHE A 46 52.82 61.67 -12.68
C PHE A 46 52.74 60.18 -13.04
N LEU A 47 53.83 59.58 -13.55
CA LEU A 47 53.89 58.15 -13.85
C LEU A 47 53.59 57.30 -12.61
N HIS A 48 54.16 57.68 -11.45
CA HIS A 48 53.88 56.99 -10.19
C HIS A 48 52.40 57.06 -9.80
N GLN A 49 51.74 58.22 -9.98
CA GLN A 49 50.31 58.35 -9.73
C GLN A 49 49.46 57.49 -10.66
N MET A 50 49.83 57.38 -11.95
CA MET A 50 49.16 56.50 -12.90
C MET A 50 49.27 55.02 -12.50
N ASP A 51 50.46 54.59 -12.07
CA ASP A 51 50.68 53.22 -11.60
C ASP A 51 49.83 52.91 -10.36
N MET A 52 49.81 53.82 -9.38
CA MET A 52 48.99 53.66 -8.18
C MET A 52 47.50 53.61 -8.50
N TYR A 53 47.03 54.43 -9.43
CA TYR A 53 45.64 54.40 -9.89
C TYR A 53 45.29 53.09 -10.59
N SER A 54 46.18 52.61 -11.48
CA SER A 54 46.04 51.32 -12.16
C SER A 54 45.98 50.17 -11.17
N ALA A 55 46.89 50.13 -10.18
CA ALA A 55 46.92 49.13 -9.13
C ALA A 55 45.62 49.13 -8.31
N HIS A 56 45.11 50.30 -7.93
CA HIS A 56 43.86 50.42 -7.19
C HIS A 56 42.66 49.93 -8.01
N ARG A 57 42.61 50.28 -9.31
CA ARG A 57 41.56 49.82 -10.22
C ARG A 57 41.59 48.31 -10.41
N ASN A 58 42.77 47.73 -10.59
CA ASN A 58 42.96 46.29 -10.73
C ASN A 58 42.56 45.54 -9.46
N LEU A 59 42.94 46.05 -8.29
CA LEU A 59 42.51 45.49 -7.00
C LEU A 59 40.99 45.52 -6.86
N LYS A 60 40.35 46.66 -7.16
CA LYS A 60 38.88 46.79 -7.08
C LYS A 60 38.18 45.83 -8.04
N HIS A 61 38.73 45.66 -9.25
CA HIS A 61 38.20 44.70 -10.22
C HIS A 61 38.33 43.26 -9.72
N GLY A 62 39.51 42.87 -9.23
CA GLY A 62 39.74 41.54 -8.66
C GLY A 62 38.87 41.25 -7.45
N LEU A 63 38.63 42.23 -6.58
CA LEU A 63 37.68 42.10 -5.46
C LEU A 63 36.25 41.88 -5.96
N HIS A 64 35.83 42.59 -7.02
CA HIS A 64 34.50 42.43 -7.59
C HIS A 64 34.32 41.05 -8.24
N GLU A 65 35.31 40.57 -9.00
CA GLU A 65 35.29 39.23 -9.58
C GLU A 65 35.27 38.14 -8.51
N ALA A 66 36.11 38.26 -7.48
CA ALA A 66 36.13 37.30 -6.38
C ALA A 66 34.79 37.26 -5.65
N HIS A 67 34.19 38.42 -5.41
CA HIS A 67 32.87 38.56 -4.78
C HIS A 67 31.75 37.93 -5.63
N GLN A 68 31.71 38.22 -6.93
CA GLN A 68 30.74 37.61 -7.85
C GLN A 68 30.91 36.09 -7.93
N HIS A 69 32.15 35.60 -7.99
CA HIS A 69 32.40 34.17 -8.03
C HIS A 69 31.98 33.44 -6.74
N LEU A 70 32.13 34.08 -5.57
CA LEU A 70 31.63 33.55 -4.29
C LEU A 70 30.09 33.57 -4.24
N LEU A 71 29.45 34.59 -4.81
CA LEU A 71 27.99 34.65 -4.94
C LEU A 71 27.45 33.55 -5.88
N ASP A 72 28.06 33.36 -7.04
CA ASP A 72 27.66 32.33 -8.02
C ASP A 72 27.83 30.90 -7.48
N ARG A 73 28.85 30.68 -6.65
CA ARG A 73 29.03 29.43 -5.90
C ARG A 73 28.06 29.26 -4.74
N GLY A 74 27.43 30.36 -4.29
CA GLY A 74 26.52 30.41 -3.16
C GLY A 74 27.23 30.37 -1.80
N ASP A 75 28.52 30.71 -1.74
CA ASP A 75 29.33 30.70 -0.51
C ASP A 75 29.04 31.93 0.38
N ILE A 76 28.60 33.04 -0.23
CA ILE A 76 28.18 34.27 0.46
C ILE A 76 26.79 34.72 -0.01
N ASN A 77 26.12 35.58 0.76
CA ASN A 77 24.80 36.15 0.43
C ASN A 77 24.76 37.64 0.78
N GLU A 78 24.26 38.49 -0.11
CA GLU A 78 24.15 39.95 0.07
C GLU A 78 22.91 40.41 0.86
N GLY A 79 22.20 39.50 1.55
CA GLY A 79 21.19 39.89 2.54
C GLY A 79 19.86 40.40 1.98
N GLY A 80 19.57 40.17 0.69
CA GLY A 80 18.23 40.25 0.12
C GLY A 80 17.40 38.98 0.34
N ALA A 81 16.13 38.98 -0.11
CA ALA A 81 15.21 37.84 0.00
C ALA A 81 15.93 36.51 -0.32
N ILE A 82 15.82 35.55 0.60
CA ILE A 82 16.59 34.29 0.60
C ILE A 82 16.46 33.59 -0.76
N SER A 83 17.47 33.73 -1.62
CA SER A 83 17.54 33.00 -2.88
C SER A 83 17.90 31.55 -2.58
N THR A 84 16.91 30.65 -2.68
CA THR A 84 17.09 29.20 -2.52
C THR A 84 17.99 28.58 -3.60
N ARG A 85 18.33 29.35 -4.65
CA ARG A 85 19.12 28.92 -5.81
C ARG A 85 20.54 28.46 -5.43
N GLY A 86 21.20 29.16 -4.51
CA GLY A 86 22.56 28.80 -4.06
C GLY A 86 22.62 27.44 -3.34
N LYS A 87 21.65 27.16 -2.46
CA LYS A 87 21.55 25.88 -1.75
C LYS A 87 21.34 24.70 -2.71
N VAL A 88 20.52 24.88 -3.74
CA VAL A 88 20.26 23.84 -4.75
C VAL A 88 21.51 23.52 -5.57
N ILE A 89 22.26 24.55 -5.99
CA ILE A 89 23.51 24.38 -6.75
C ILE A 89 24.57 23.68 -5.91
N GLN A 90 24.72 24.06 -4.63
CA GLN A 90 25.64 23.39 -3.70
C GLN A 90 25.28 21.92 -3.49
N LEU A 91 24.00 21.61 -3.28
CA LEU A 91 23.53 20.23 -3.11
C LEU A 91 23.80 19.40 -4.38
N TRP A 92 23.50 19.94 -5.56
CA TRP A 92 23.78 19.26 -6.82
C TRP A 92 25.28 18.97 -7.01
N ASN A 93 26.13 19.96 -6.79
CA ASN A 93 27.58 19.79 -6.91
C ASN A 93 28.16 18.79 -5.90
N LYS A 94 27.61 18.75 -4.68
CA LYS A 94 28.01 17.81 -3.63
C LYS A 94 27.62 16.37 -3.97
N TYR A 95 26.42 16.14 -4.50
CA TYR A 95 25.88 14.78 -4.64
C TYR A 95 25.91 14.21 -6.06
N LYS A 96 26.18 15.00 -7.11
CA LYS A 96 26.16 14.52 -8.52
C LYS A 96 26.98 13.25 -8.78
N ARG A 97 28.13 13.07 -8.11
CA ARG A 97 28.96 11.85 -8.23
C ARG A 97 28.31 10.64 -7.56
N VAL A 98 27.73 10.82 -6.37
CA VAL A 98 27.05 9.75 -5.63
C VAL A 98 25.80 9.30 -6.39
N THR A 99 25.03 10.24 -6.93
CA THR A 99 23.84 9.94 -7.75
C THR A 99 24.19 9.14 -9.01
N ALA A 100 25.29 9.49 -9.70
CA ALA A 100 25.75 8.76 -10.87
C ALA A 100 26.15 7.30 -10.54
N ILE A 101 26.83 7.08 -9.41
CA ILE A 101 27.21 5.73 -8.94
C ILE A 101 25.97 4.92 -8.55
N ALA A 102 25.00 5.53 -7.86
CA ALA A 102 23.76 4.84 -7.49
C ALA A 102 22.95 4.41 -8.73
N ALA A 103 22.89 5.27 -9.75
CA ALA A 103 22.19 4.98 -11.01
C ALA A 103 22.84 3.82 -11.78
N SER A 104 24.18 3.75 -11.82
CA SER A 104 24.88 2.65 -12.52
C SER A 104 24.69 1.32 -11.80
N VAL A 105 24.79 1.29 -10.46
CA VAL A 105 24.56 0.09 -9.66
C VAL A 105 23.12 -0.40 -9.81
N GLY A 106 22.14 0.51 -9.75
CA GLY A 106 20.73 0.16 -9.97
C GLY A 106 20.47 -0.41 -11.36
N GLY A 107 21.10 0.16 -12.40
CA GLY A 107 20.99 -0.33 -13.77
C GLY A 107 21.57 -1.74 -13.95
N VAL A 108 22.74 -2.00 -13.37
CA VAL A 108 23.38 -3.33 -13.42
C VAL A 108 22.53 -4.37 -12.68
N ILE A 109 22.00 -4.04 -11.50
CA ILE A 109 21.12 -4.94 -10.74
C ILE A 109 19.86 -5.27 -11.55
N ALA A 110 19.24 -4.26 -12.18
CA ALA A 110 18.03 -4.46 -12.98
C ALA A 110 18.29 -5.40 -14.18
N LEU A 111 19.40 -5.19 -14.90
CA LEU A 111 19.80 -6.07 -16.01
C LEU A 111 20.10 -7.49 -15.54
N PHE A 112 20.76 -7.65 -14.39
CA PHE A 112 21.09 -8.94 -13.82
C PHE A 112 19.84 -9.73 -13.41
N ILE A 113 18.90 -9.08 -12.72
CA ILE A 113 17.60 -9.67 -12.37
C ILE A 113 16.83 -10.05 -13.63
N SER A 114 16.78 -9.17 -14.63
CA SER A 114 16.07 -9.45 -15.89
C SER A 114 16.66 -10.65 -16.64
N GLY A 115 17.99 -10.79 -16.64
CA GLY A 115 18.69 -11.95 -17.21
C GLY A 115 18.42 -13.24 -16.44
N LEU A 116 18.44 -13.18 -15.11
CA LEU A 116 18.09 -14.32 -14.25
C LEU A 116 16.64 -14.77 -14.45
N VAL A 117 15.70 -13.83 -14.53
CA VAL A 117 14.29 -14.14 -14.81
C VAL A 117 14.18 -14.80 -16.19
N MET A 118 14.87 -14.31 -17.21
CA MET A 118 14.83 -14.94 -18.54
C MET A 118 15.45 -16.35 -18.54
N TYR A 119 16.47 -16.61 -17.72
CA TYR A 119 17.14 -17.89 -17.64
C TYR A 119 16.39 -18.93 -16.79
N PHE A 120 15.79 -18.51 -15.68
CA PHE A 120 15.09 -19.39 -14.73
C PHE A 120 13.57 -19.41 -14.89
N ALA A 121 12.97 -18.46 -15.61
CA ALA A 121 11.54 -18.51 -15.89
C ALA A 121 11.25 -19.71 -16.81
N PRO A 122 10.30 -20.58 -16.45
CA PRO A 122 9.86 -21.63 -17.35
C PRO A 122 9.31 -20.98 -18.63
N SER A 123 9.68 -21.52 -19.79
CA SER A 123 9.11 -21.07 -21.06
C SER A 123 7.59 -21.23 -20.98
N VAL A 124 6.87 -20.10 -21.02
CA VAL A 124 5.41 -20.13 -21.00
C VAL A 124 4.95 -20.74 -22.30
N ASN A 125 4.62 -22.02 -22.25
CA ASN A 125 4.15 -22.79 -23.39
C ASN A 125 2.78 -22.26 -23.78
N GLY A 126 2.61 -21.76 -25.01
CA GLY A 126 1.32 -21.22 -25.48
C GLY A 126 0.15 -22.20 -25.29
N ASN A 127 0.44 -23.50 -25.30
CA ASN A 127 -0.53 -24.56 -25.02
C ASN A 127 -1.03 -24.57 -23.56
N GLN A 128 -0.20 -24.20 -22.58
CA GLN A 128 -0.64 -24.07 -21.18
C GLN A 128 -1.51 -22.84 -20.97
N LEU A 129 -1.21 -21.74 -21.67
CA LEU A 129 -2.05 -20.54 -21.66
C LEU A 129 -3.43 -20.82 -22.28
N GLN A 130 -3.45 -21.57 -23.39
CA GLN A 130 -4.67 -22.01 -24.05
C GLN A 130 -5.46 -22.97 -23.16
N GLN A 131 -4.81 -23.92 -22.50
CA GLN A 131 -5.43 -24.82 -21.52
C GLN A 131 -6.02 -24.05 -20.34
N LEU A 132 -5.30 -23.08 -19.79
CA LEU A 132 -5.80 -22.26 -18.70
C LEU A 132 -6.99 -21.40 -19.13
N SER A 133 -6.96 -20.83 -20.35
CA SER A 133 -8.10 -20.09 -20.91
C SER A 133 -9.31 -21.01 -21.13
N ASN A 134 -9.08 -22.24 -21.58
CA ASN A 134 -10.13 -23.25 -21.75
C ASN A 134 -10.68 -23.70 -20.40
N ASP A 135 -9.83 -23.89 -19.38
CA ASP A 135 -10.24 -24.24 -18.02
C ASP A 135 -11.03 -23.10 -17.38
N ILE A 136 -10.64 -21.84 -17.58
CA ILE A 136 -11.41 -20.67 -17.16
C ILE A 136 -12.75 -20.62 -17.89
N ALA A 137 -12.78 -20.90 -19.20
CA ALA A 137 -14.02 -20.95 -19.98
C ALA A 137 -14.93 -22.10 -19.52
N VAL A 138 -14.37 -23.25 -19.17
CA VAL A 138 -15.09 -24.40 -18.60
C VAL A 138 -15.60 -24.09 -17.19
N ILE A 139 -14.81 -23.44 -16.34
CA ILE A 139 -15.23 -23.00 -14.99
C ILE A 139 -16.37 -21.97 -15.10
N LYS A 140 -16.24 -20.99 -15.99
CA LYS A 140 -17.28 -19.98 -16.25
C LYS A 140 -18.54 -20.62 -16.82
N LYS A 141 -18.40 -21.57 -17.75
CA LYS A 141 -19.51 -22.36 -18.29
C LYS A 141 -20.13 -23.26 -17.22
N ASN A 142 -19.36 -23.85 -16.31
CA ASN A 142 -19.87 -24.66 -15.21
C ASN A 142 -20.58 -23.79 -14.16
N GLN A 143 -20.14 -22.56 -13.90
CA GLN A 143 -20.89 -21.58 -13.13
C GLN A 143 -22.21 -21.18 -13.82
N GLN A 144 -22.20 -21.02 -15.15
CA GLN A 144 -23.40 -20.68 -15.93
C GLN A 144 -24.38 -21.86 -16.08
N VAL A 145 -23.87 -23.08 -16.26
CA VAL A 145 -24.64 -24.32 -16.32
C VAL A 145 -25.17 -24.68 -14.94
N GLN A 146 -24.47 -24.37 -13.85
CA GLN A 146 -25.04 -24.40 -12.50
C GLN A 146 -26.19 -23.39 -12.30
N GLY A 147 -26.21 -22.28 -13.06
CA GLY A 147 -27.37 -21.39 -13.15
C GLY A 147 -28.55 -21.98 -13.94
N ASN A 148 -28.28 -22.86 -14.90
CA ASN A 148 -29.29 -23.41 -15.82
C ASN A 148 -29.78 -24.83 -15.45
N LEU A 149 -29.08 -25.56 -14.58
CA LEU A 149 -29.56 -26.83 -14.01
C LEU A 149 -30.58 -26.64 -12.87
N ILE A 150 -30.98 -25.39 -12.59
CA ILE A 150 -31.95 -25.01 -11.54
C ILE A 150 -33.42 -25.11 -12.04
N ASN A 151 -33.67 -25.67 -13.22
CA ASN A 151 -35.03 -25.78 -13.75
C ASN A 151 -35.80 -27.06 -13.35
N GLU A 152 -35.22 -27.94 -12.53
CA GLU A 152 -35.95 -29.13 -12.03
C GLU A 152 -36.32 -29.09 -10.54
N VAL A 153 -35.88 -28.07 -9.79
CA VAL A 153 -36.38 -27.82 -8.43
C VAL A 153 -37.02 -26.45 -8.43
N LYS A 154 -38.33 -26.39 -8.16
CA LYS A 154 -39.09 -25.15 -8.02
C LYS A 154 -38.41 -24.28 -6.95
N SER A 155 -37.59 -23.33 -7.39
CA SER A 155 -36.87 -22.44 -6.49
C SER A 155 -37.88 -21.57 -5.76
N LYS A 156 -37.62 -21.30 -4.48
CA LYS A 156 -38.43 -20.35 -3.70
C LYS A 156 -38.09 -18.89 -4.00
N LEU A 157 -37.23 -18.63 -4.98
CA LEU A 157 -36.99 -17.28 -5.50
C LEU A 157 -38.31 -16.71 -6.03
N PRO A 158 -38.67 -15.47 -5.63
CA PRO A 158 -39.84 -14.81 -6.22
C PRO A 158 -39.65 -14.65 -7.74
N GLU A 159 -40.74 -14.75 -8.50
CA GLU A 159 -40.68 -14.57 -9.96
C GLU A 159 -40.15 -13.18 -10.33
N GLY A 160 -39.26 -13.13 -11.34
CA GLY A 160 -38.62 -11.90 -11.81
C GLY A 160 -37.35 -11.46 -11.07
N VAL A 161 -37.01 -12.13 -9.96
CA VAL A 161 -35.84 -11.80 -9.13
C VAL A 161 -34.59 -12.54 -9.63
N ARG A 162 -33.43 -11.86 -9.61
CA ARG A 162 -32.14 -12.49 -9.95
C ARG A 162 -31.28 -12.74 -8.71
N PHE A 163 -30.58 -13.88 -8.72
CA PHE A 163 -29.52 -14.16 -7.76
C PHE A 163 -28.35 -13.19 -7.96
N VAL A 164 -27.87 -12.60 -6.87
CA VAL A 164 -26.83 -11.56 -6.90
C VAL A 164 -25.54 -12.02 -6.21
N SER A 165 -25.66 -12.72 -5.09
CA SER A 165 -24.51 -13.21 -4.34
C SER A 165 -24.87 -14.40 -3.46
N GLY A 166 -23.86 -15.19 -3.09
CA GLY A 166 -24.04 -16.33 -2.21
C GLY A 166 -22.83 -16.59 -1.31
N GLY A 167 -23.10 -17.31 -0.24
CA GLY A 167 -22.13 -17.64 0.80
C GLY A 167 -22.67 -18.72 1.72
N SER A 168 -22.01 -18.91 2.85
CA SER A 168 -22.42 -19.85 3.88
C SER A 168 -23.08 -19.12 5.05
N GLY A 169 -23.81 -19.86 5.87
CA GLY A 169 -24.32 -19.39 7.15
C GLY A 169 -24.56 -20.57 8.06
N PHE A 170 -24.73 -20.34 9.36
CA PHE A 170 -25.03 -21.41 10.32
C PHE A 170 -26.00 -20.95 11.40
N LEU A 171 -26.70 -21.91 12.01
CA LEU A 171 -27.65 -21.62 13.08
C LEU A 171 -26.94 -21.08 14.33
N ILE A 172 -27.49 -20.01 14.90
CA ILE A 172 -27.10 -19.47 16.20
C ILE A 172 -28.20 -19.63 17.27
N ASP A 173 -29.41 -20.01 16.85
CA ASP A 173 -30.52 -20.41 17.72
C ASP A 173 -31.39 -21.46 16.99
N PRO A 174 -31.78 -22.57 17.65
CA PRO A 174 -32.64 -23.59 17.05
C PRO A 174 -33.98 -23.10 16.47
N LYS A 175 -34.45 -21.91 16.86
CA LYS A 175 -35.62 -21.24 16.30
C LYS A 175 -35.46 -20.81 14.84
N GLY A 176 -34.31 -21.07 14.22
CA GLY A 176 -34.04 -20.74 12.81
C GLY A 176 -33.36 -19.39 12.62
N PHE A 177 -32.63 -18.90 13.62
CA PHE A 177 -31.76 -17.74 13.44
C PHE A 177 -30.42 -18.21 12.90
N ILE A 178 -30.02 -17.66 11.77
CA ILE A 178 -28.77 -17.95 11.07
C ILE A 178 -27.88 -16.72 11.14
N ILE A 179 -26.57 -16.94 11.29
CA ILE A 179 -25.58 -15.89 11.07
C ILE A 179 -24.83 -16.13 9.76
N THR A 180 -24.49 -15.04 9.09
CA THR A 180 -23.64 -15.02 7.90
C THR A 180 -22.84 -13.71 7.86
N ASN A 181 -22.02 -13.50 6.83
CA ASN A 181 -21.37 -12.20 6.63
C ASN A 181 -22.31 -11.19 5.98
N ALA A 182 -22.17 -9.91 6.33
CA ALA A 182 -22.97 -8.85 5.74
C ALA A 182 -22.73 -8.72 4.22
N HIS A 183 -21.48 -8.86 3.76
CA HIS A 183 -21.15 -8.74 2.34
C HIS A 183 -21.73 -9.86 1.45
N VAL A 184 -22.18 -10.98 2.04
CA VAL A 184 -22.87 -12.07 1.33
C VAL A 184 -24.29 -11.64 0.93
N LEU A 185 -24.88 -10.70 1.65
CA LEU A 185 -26.27 -10.26 1.47
C LEU A 185 -26.36 -9.04 0.54
N LYS A 186 -25.98 -9.19 -0.72
CA LYS A 186 -26.20 -8.14 -1.73
C LYS A 186 -27.62 -8.26 -2.28
N GLY A 187 -28.46 -7.24 -2.04
CA GLY A 187 -29.82 -7.17 -2.57
C GLY A 187 -30.88 -6.91 -1.50
N SER A 188 -32.11 -7.34 -1.78
CA SER A 188 -33.30 -7.02 -0.98
C SER A 188 -33.85 -8.20 -0.18
N GLY A 189 -33.33 -9.43 -0.36
CA GLY A 189 -33.79 -10.61 0.36
C GLY A 189 -32.82 -11.79 0.29
N ALA A 190 -33.12 -12.84 1.06
CA ALA A 190 -32.30 -14.04 1.16
C ALA A 190 -33.12 -15.33 1.17
N ILE A 191 -32.57 -16.38 0.56
CA ILE A 191 -33.00 -17.77 0.70
C ILE A 191 -31.85 -18.54 1.34
N VAL A 192 -32.19 -19.48 2.20
CA VAL A 192 -31.21 -20.42 2.76
C VAL A 192 -31.51 -21.83 2.30
N VAL A 193 -30.48 -22.58 1.95
CA VAL A 193 -30.59 -23.98 1.50
C VAL A 193 -29.87 -24.87 2.49
N ASN A 194 -30.53 -25.90 3.00
CA ASN A 194 -29.88 -26.84 3.93
C ASN A 194 -29.01 -27.87 3.20
N ASN A 195 -28.31 -28.72 3.95
CA ASN A 195 -27.47 -29.81 3.43
C ASN A 195 -28.23 -30.89 2.64
N LYS A 196 -29.57 -30.89 2.66
CA LYS A 196 -30.45 -31.79 1.89
C LYS A 196 -30.99 -31.12 0.62
N GLY A 197 -30.55 -29.91 0.30
CA GLY A 197 -31.01 -29.16 -0.87
C GLY A 197 -32.36 -28.46 -0.71
N LYS A 198 -32.98 -28.49 0.47
CA LYS A 198 -34.27 -27.84 0.72
C LYS A 198 -34.09 -26.34 0.92
N GLU A 199 -34.80 -25.54 0.13
CA GLU A 199 -34.81 -24.08 0.21
C GLU A 199 -35.83 -23.58 1.25
N PHE A 200 -35.45 -22.54 1.99
CA PHE A 200 -36.28 -21.82 2.94
C PHE A 200 -36.19 -20.32 2.73
N ASN A 201 -37.33 -19.62 2.82
CA ASN A 201 -37.34 -18.16 2.89
C ASN A 201 -36.70 -17.70 4.21
N ALA A 202 -35.87 -16.66 4.13
CA ALA A 202 -35.26 -16.05 5.29
C ALA A 202 -35.31 -14.52 5.22
N ASP A 203 -35.77 -13.90 6.32
CA ASP A 203 -35.76 -12.45 6.47
C ASP A 203 -34.41 -12.00 7.00
N ILE A 204 -33.93 -10.87 6.49
CA ILE A 204 -32.76 -10.18 7.01
C ILE A 204 -33.21 -9.35 8.21
N VAL A 205 -32.98 -9.85 9.43
CA VAL A 205 -33.47 -9.18 10.66
C VAL A 205 -32.49 -8.17 11.24
N HIS A 206 -31.19 -8.33 10.97
CA HIS A 206 -30.18 -7.36 11.40
C HIS A 206 -28.91 -7.45 10.54
N ILE A 207 -28.31 -6.31 10.19
CA ILE A 207 -27.04 -6.23 9.47
C ILE A 207 -26.12 -5.25 10.18
N ASP A 208 -24.87 -5.65 10.42
CA ASP A 208 -23.77 -4.80 10.85
C ASP A 208 -22.65 -4.86 9.79
N GLN A 209 -22.61 -3.84 8.93
CA GLN A 209 -21.63 -3.75 7.83
C GLN A 209 -20.20 -3.52 8.33
N GLU A 210 -20.03 -2.86 9.48
CA GLU A 210 -18.71 -2.58 10.05
C GLU A 210 -18.04 -3.88 10.53
N LYS A 211 -18.80 -4.75 11.20
CA LYS A 211 -18.32 -6.04 11.70
C LYS A 211 -18.44 -7.17 10.68
N ASP A 212 -19.00 -6.86 9.51
CA ASP A 212 -19.28 -7.81 8.43
C ASP A 212 -20.09 -9.03 8.89
N LEU A 213 -21.15 -8.82 9.68
CA LEU A 213 -22.04 -9.87 10.16
C LEU A 213 -23.51 -9.50 9.96
N ALA A 214 -24.33 -10.50 9.72
CA ALA A 214 -25.78 -10.34 9.59
C ALA A 214 -26.53 -11.52 10.23
N ILE A 215 -27.71 -11.24 10.76
CA ILE A 215 -28.65 -12.23 11.30
C ILE A 215 -29.79 -12.39 10.30
N LEU A 216 -30.06 -13.64 9.93
CA LEU A 216 -31.19 -14.06 9.14
C LEU A 216 -32.17 -14.85 10.01
N LYS A 217 -33.47 -14.78 9.70
CA LYS A 217 -34.52 -15.58 10.34
C LYS A 217 -35.27 -16.39 9.30
N ILE A 218 -35.26 -17.71 9.44
CA ILE A 218 -36.11 -18.57 8.61
C ILE A 218 -37.59 -18.34 8.99
N THR A 219 -38.42 -18.06 7.99
CA THR A 219 -39.86 -17.76 8.15
C THR A 219 -40.78 -18.89 7.71
N ASP A 220 -40.26 -19.84 6.94
CA ASP A 220 -41.04 -20.98 6.44
C ASP A 220 -41.49 -21.93 7.56
N LYS A 221 -42.79 -22.22 7.61
CA LYS A 221 -43.41 -23.14 8.59
C LYS A 221 -42.89 -24.58 8.49
N GLU A 222 -42.38 -24.97 7.34
CA GLU A 222 -41.82 -26.31 7.11
C GLU A 222 -40.42 -26.50 7.70
N PHE A 223 -39.81 -25.42 8.23
CA PHE A 223 -38.55 -25.52 8.92
C PHE A 223 -38.74 -26.22 10.27
N ILE A 224 -38.16 -27.41 10.41
CA ILE A 224 -38.21 -28.17 11.65
C ILE A 224 -37.10 -27.64 12.57
N GLN A 225 -37.50 -26.97 13.64
CA GLN A 225 -36.58 -26.46 14.66
C GLN A 225 -35.86 -27.62 15.35
N ARG A 226 -34.56 -27.43 15.61
CA ARG A 226 -33.78 -28.38 16.41
C ARG A 226 -34.13 -28.26 17.89
N LYS A 227 -33.88 -29.32 18.66
CA LYS A 227 -33.95 -29.26 20.12
C LYS A 227 -32.78 -28.44 20.70
N SER A 228 -31.59 -28.63 20.15
CA SER A 228 -30.37 -27.92 20.53
C SER A 228 -29.38 -27.90 19.37
N LEU A 229 -28.41 -26.99 19.43
CA LEU A 229 -27.27 -26.97 18.52
C LEU A 229 -26.13 -27.80 19.12
N PRO A 230 -25.34 -28.53 18.31
CA PRO A 230 -24.30 -29.43 18.82
C PRO A 230 -23.04 -28.69 19.28
N TYR A 231 -22.86 -27.44 18.87
CA TYR A 231 -21.70 -26.61 19.19
C TYR A 231 -22.06 -25.47 20.15
N GLY A 232 -21.05 -24.99 20.89
CA GLY A 232 -21.14 -23.74 21.65
C GLY A 232 -20.48 -22.59 20.89
N ILE A 233 -20.90 -21.34 21.13
CA ILE A 233 -20.19 -20.15 20.63
C ILE A 233 -19.29 -19.63 21.74
N ARG A 234 -17.99 -19.61 21.49
CA ARG A 234 -16.98 -19.22 22.48
C ARG A 234 -16.97 -17.71 22.68
N LYS A 235 -16.96 -17.25 23.94
CA LYS A 235 -16.82 -15.81 24.28
C LYS A 235 -15.37 -15.37 24.44
N THR A 236 -14.52 -16.29 24.91
CA THR A 236 -13.10 -16.03 25.16
C THR A 236 -12.32 -16.06 23.86
N ALA A 237 -11.19 -15.35 23.84
CA ALA A 237 -10.31 -15.37 22.69
C ALA A 237 -9.69 -16.77 22.51
N SER A 238 -9.46 -17.12 21.25
CA SER A 238 -8.65 -18.26 20.84
C SER A 238 -7.16 -17.95 20.83
N ASP A 239 -6.36 -19.00 20.96
CA ASP A 239 -4.90 -18.94 21.07
C ASP A 239 -4.22 -19.25 19.73
N LEU A 240 -2.98 -18.75 19.58
CA LEU A 240 -2.16 -19.05 18.40
C LEU A 240 -1.92 -20.56 18.28
N GLY A 241 -1.97 -21.07 17.06
CA GLY A 241 -1.80 -22.50 16.78
C GLY A 241 -3.01 -23.37 17.15
N GLU A 242 -4.13 -22.80 17.61
CA GLU A 242 -5.35 -23.56 17.86
C GLU A 242 -5.83 -24.22 16.55
N GLU A 243 -5.92 -25.54 16.55
CA GLU A 243 -6.46 -26.32 15.42
C GLU A 243 -7.93 -26.01 15.20
N ILE A 244 -8.28 -25.76 13.94
CA ILE A 244 -9.62 -25.37 13.53
C ILE A 244 -10.10 -26.13 12.31
N TYR A 245 -11.42 -26.14 12.13
CA TYR A 245 -12.07 -26.59 10.92
C TYR A 245 -13.29 -25.75 10.59
N THR A 246 -13.72 -25.85 9.34
CA THR A 246 -14.89 -25.16 8.80
C THR A 246 -15.69 -26.09 7.91
N LEU A 247 -16.99 -25.82 7.83
CA LEU A 247 -17.90 -26.44 6.88
C LEU A 247 -18.62 -25.31 6.15
N GLY A 248 -18.44 -25.21 4.84
CA GLY A 248 -19.02 -24.15 4.03
C GLY A 248 -19.45 -24.63 2.66
N TYR A 249 -20.10 -23.74 1.91
CA TYR A 249 -20.64 -23.97 0.58
C TYR A 249 -19.86 -23.16 -0.47
N PRO A 250 -18.62 -23.55 -0.82
CA PRO A 250 -17.92 -22.94 -1.95
C PRO A 250 -18.58 -23.33 -3.30
N ARG A 251 -19.44 -24.34 -3.26
CA ARG A 251 -20.34 -24.82 -4.30
C ARG A 251 -21.65 -25.27 -3.65
N ASN A 252 -22.60 -25.81 -4.41
CA ASN A 252 -23.88 -26.33 -3.90
C ASN A 252 -23.76 -27.60 -3.03
N GLU A 253 -22.64 -27.80 -2.35
CA GLU A 253 -22.31 -28.93 -1.49
C GLU A 253 -21.42 -28.43 -0.34
N ILE A 254 -21.58 -29.02 0.84
CA ILE A 254 -20.71 -28.72 1.98
C ILE A 254 -19.30 -29.25 1.70
N VAL A 255 -18.31 -28.37 1.86
CA VAL A 255 -16.89 -28.69 1.77
C VAL A 255 -16.27 -28.50 3.15
N TYR A 256 -15.54 -29.53 3.57
CA TYR A 256 -14.74 -29.53 4.79
C TYR A 256 -13.38 -28.87 4.56
N GLY A 257 -13.01 -27.96 5.47
CA GLY A 257 -11.69 -27.34 5.53
C GLY A 257 -11.07 -27.47 6.92
N MET A 258 -9.74 -27.61 6.97
CA MET A 258 -8.96 -27.69 8.21
C MET A 258 -7.83 -26.64 8.16
N GLY A 259 -7.43 -26.15 9.33
CA GLY A 259 -6.29 -25.26 9.46
C GLY A 259 -5.95 -24.97 10.91
N TYR A 260 -5.26 -23.86 11.12
CA TYR A 260 -4.92 -23.34 12.44
C TYR A 260 -5.05 -21.81 12.49
N LEU A 261 -5.21 -21.29 13.70
CA LEU A 261 -5.19 -19.85 13.95
C LEU A 261 -3.74 -19.32 13.87
N SER A 262 -3.47 -18.44 12.92
CA SER A 262 -2.14 -17.88 12.62
C SER A 262 -1.87 -16.56 13.34
N ALA A 263 -2.88 -15.70 13.48
CA ALA A 263 -2.75 -14.44 14.19
C ALA A 263 -4.02 -14.06 14.95
N ARG A 264 -3.84 -13.37 16.09
CA ARG A 264 -4.93 -12.87 16.94
C ARG A 264 -5.61 -11.62 16.38
N SER A 265 -5.06 -11.02 15.33
CA SER A 265 -5.61 -9.87 14.59
C SER A 265 -5.77 -10.24 13.12
N GLY A 266 -6.65 -9.53 12.42
CA GLY A 266 -6.78 -9.57 10.98
C GLY A 266 -5.78 -8.65 10.28
N PHE A 267 -6.06 -8.36 9.01
CA PHE A 267 -5.29 -7.45 8.15
C PHE A 267 -5.12 -6.07 8.81
N ASP A 268 -3.95 -5.45 8.64
CA ASP A 268 -3.59 -4.14 9.21
C ASP A 268 -3.89 -3.99 10.72
N GLY A 269 -3.83 -5.08 11.48
CA GLY A 269 -4.08 -5.07 12.92
C GLY A 269 -5.55 -5.06 13.33
N ASP A 270 -6.48 -5.42 12.43
CA ASP A 270 -7.91 -5.52 12.74
C ASP A 270 -8.16 -6.38 14.00
N SER A 271 -8.69 -5.74 15.04
CA SER A 271 -8.97 -6.40 16.31
C SER A 271 -10.26 -7.24 16.29
N LEU A 272 -11.09 -7.11 15.25
CA LEU A 272 -12.36 -7.82 15.11
C LEU A 272 -12.19 -9.23 14.53
N SER A 273 -11.07 -9.51 13.86
CA SER A 273 -10.86 -10.75 13.13
C SER A 273 -9.63 -11.53 13.59
N TYR A 274 -9.62 -12.83 13.31
CA TYR A 274 -8.46 -13.70 13.35
C TYR A 274 -7.92 -13.90 11.95
N GLN A 275 -6.60 -14.07 11.84
CA GLN A 275 -5.97 -14.63 10.64
C GLN A 275 -5.81 -16.14 10.80
N LEU A 276 -6.16 -16.89 9.77
CA LEU A 276 -6.16 -18.35 9.73
C LEU A 276 -5.25 -18.84 8.60
N GLN A 277 -4.55 -19.95 8.84
CA GLN A 277 -3.90 -20.71 7.78
C GLN A 277 -4.84 -21.83 7.32
N MET A 278 -5.58 -21.59 6.24
CA MET A 278 -6.38 -22.60 5.56
C MET A 278 -6.74 -22.14 4.15
N SER A 279 -7.22 -23.06 3.31
CA SER A 279 -7.79 -22.70 2.02
C SER A 279 -9.23 -22.20 2.19
N ALA A 280 -9.54 -21.03 1.65
CA ALA A 280 -10.91 -20.56 1.51
C ALA A 280 -11.19 -20.09 0.08
N ASN A 281 -12.30 -20.56 -0.47
CA ASN A 281 -12.80 -20.18 -1.78
C ASN A 281 -14.03 -19.29 -1.64
N PRO A 282 -14.39 -18.50 -2.67
CA PRO A 282 -15.69 -17.84 -2.74
C PRO A 282 -16.82 -18.82 -2.39
N GLY A 283 -17.78 -18.38 -1.59
CA GLY A 283 -18.88 -19.21 -1.05
C GLY A 283 -18.65 -19.71 0.39
N ASN A 284 -17.41 -19.76 0.86
CA ASN A 284 -17.12 -20.08 2.27
C ASN A 284 -17.39 -18.92 3.24
N SER A 285 -17.53 -17.67 2.76
CA SER A 285 -17.89 -16.52 3.60
C SER A 285 -19.16 -16.79 4.38
N GLY A 286 -19.10 -16.66 5.70
CA GLY A 286 -20.19 -16.89 6.63
C GLY A 286 -20.19 -18.29 7.25
N ALA A 287 -19.26 -19.16 6.87
CA ALA A 287 -19.11 -20.49 7.45
C ALA A 287 -18.62 -20.43 8.91
N PRO A 288 -19.05 -21.38 9.78
CA PRO A 288 -18.56 -21.45 11.14
C PRO A 288 -17.11 -21.94 11.17
N VAL A 289 -16.26 -21.27 11.96
CA VAL A 289 -14.92 -21.75 12.29
C VAL A 289 -14.96 -22.38 13.68
N LEU A 290 -14.71 -23.68 13.74
CA LEU A 290 -14.79 -24.48 14.96
C LEU A 290 -13.41 -24.95 15.42
N ASN A 291 -13.18 -25.01 16.74
CA ASN A 291 -12.03 -25.67 17.31
C ASN A 291 -12.26 -27.18 17.52
N LYS A 292 -11.24 -27.91 17.99
CA LYS A 292 -11.32 -29.36 18.27
C LYS A 292 -12.42 -29.78 19.26
N ASN A 293 -12.89 -28.85 20.11
CA ASN A 293 -13.96 -29.10 21.08
C ASN A 293 -15.36 -28.90 20.47
N GLY A 294 -15.46 -28.55 19.18
CA GLY A 294 -16.71 -28.16 18.53
C GLY A 294 -17.26 -26.84 19.06
N GLU A 295 -16.39 -25.91 19.45
CA GLU A 295 -16.78 -24.55 19.81
C GLU A 295 -16.52 -23.63 18.62
N ILE A 296 -17.51 -22.82 18.26
CA ILE A 296 -17.37 -21.77 17.25
C ILE A 296 -16.53 -20.64 17.83
N ILE A 297 -15.40 -20.39 17.19
CA ILE A 297 -14.45 -19.33 17.55
C ILE A 297 -14.53 -18.13 16.60
N GLY A 298 -15.20 -18.29 15.46
CA GLY A 298 -15.40 -17.21 14.50
C GLY A 298 -16.30 -17.57 13.31
N VAL A 299 -16.51 -16.57 12.45
CA VAL A 299 -17.24 -16.65 11.19
C VAL A 299 -16.26 -16.36 10.06
N LEU A 300 -16.02 -17.33 9.20
CA LEU A 300 -15.06 -17.20 8.10
C LEU A 300 -15.46 -16.06 7.17
N SER A 301 -14.53 -15.19 6.76
CA SER A 301 -14.78 -14.09 5.81
C SER A 301 -13.74 -14.10 4.69
N THR A 302 -14.21 -14.14 3.44
CA THR A 302 -13.36 -14.03 2.24
C THR A 302 -13.29 -12.59 1.72
N ARG A 303 -13.70 -11.58 2.50
CA ARG A 303 -13.68 -10.17 2.08
C ARG A 303 -12.27 -9.67 1.75
N GLN A 304 -11.26 -10.20 2.41
CA GLN A 304 -9.86 -9.76 2.31
C GLN A 304 -8.92 -10.88 1.82
N SER A 305 -9.44 -12.05 1.44
CA SER A 305 -8.59 -13.20 1.08
C SER A 305 -7.81 -13.00 -0.23
N SER A 306 -8.19 -12.02 -1.05
CA SER A 306 -7.54 -11.70 -2.33
C SER A 306 -6.18 -11.01 -2.17
N ALA A 307 -5.88 -10.42 -1.00
CA ALA A 307 -4.69 -9.57 -0.86
C ALA A 307 -3.38 -10.36 -0.69
N GLU A 308 -3.37 -11.48 0.03
CA GLU A 308 -2.11 -12.12 0.46
C GLU A 308 -2.18 -13.65 0.65
N GLY A 309 -3.22 -14.33 0.13
CA GLY A 309 -3.35 -15.80 0.29
C GLY A 309 -3.64 -16.25 1.73
N VAL A 310 -4.08 -15.33 2.59
CA VAL A 310 -4.49 -15.58 3.98
C VAL A 310 -6.01 -15.50 4.12
N VAL A 311 -6.55 -16.23 5.09
CA VAL A 311 -8.00 -16.29 5.33
C VAL A 311 -8.31 -15.66 6.68
N PHE A 312 -9.41 -14.93 6.77
CA PHE A 312 -9.82 -14.27 8.00
C PHE A 312 -11.11 -14.87 8.56
N ALA A 313 -11.29 -14.74 9.88
CA ALA A 313 -12.56 -15.02 10.52
C ALA A 313 -12.92 -13.93 11.52
N VAL A 314 -14.13 -13.39 11.41
CA VAL A 314 -14.69 -12.46 12.40
C VAL A 314 -14.84 -13.21 13.72
N LYS A 315 -14.27 -12.67 14.80
CA LYS A 315 -14.26 -13.33 16.11
C LYS A 315 -15.67 -13.61 16.61
N SER A 316 -15.90 -14.81 17.17
CA SER A 316 -17.19 -15.24 17.72
C SER A 316 -17.76 -14.27 18.77
N ARG A 317 -16.91 -13.54 19.50
CA ARG A 317 -17.33 -12.48 20.43
C ARG A 317 -18.22 -11.42 19.77
N ASN A 318 -18.00 -11.12 18.49
CA ASN A 318 -18.81 -10.15 17.76
C ASN A 318 -20.24 -10.65 17.48
N ILE A 319 -20.48 -11.97 17.49
CA ILE A 319 -21.83 -12.55 17.41
C ILE A 319 -22.67 -12.11 18.61
N PHE A 320 -22.10 -12.12 19.82
CA PHE A 320 -22.78 -11.65 21.02
C PHE A 320 -23.13 -10.16 20.93
N ARG A 321 -22.17 -9.34 20.46
CA ARG A 321 -22.40 -7.90 20.26
C ARG A 321 -23.51 -7.63 19.25
N LEU A 322 -23.57 -8.41 18.17
CA LEU A 322 -24.60 -8.32 17.15
C LEU A 322 -25.98 -8.68 17.71
N VAL A 323 -26.08 -9.77 18.49
CA VAL A 323 -27.33 -10.17 19.14
C VAL A 323 -27.77 -9.14 20.19
N ASP A 324 -26.83 -8.57 20.94
CA ASP A 324 -27.14 -7.52 21.93
C ASP A 324 -27.59 -6.22 21.25
N ALA A 325 -27.05 -5.89 20.07
CA ALA A 325 -27.53 -4.76 19.26
C ALA A 325 -28.94 -5.03 18.72
N PHE A 326 -29.18 -6.21 18.17
CA PHE A 326 -30.50 -6.62 17.68
C PHE A 326 -31.57 -6.53 18.79
N ARG A 327 -31.27 -6.97 20.02
CA ARG A 327 -32.19 -6.88 21.17
C ARG A 327 -32.60 -5.46 21.53
N LYS A 328 -31.80 -4.45 21.17
CA LYS A 328 -32.14 -3.04 21.41
C LYS A 328 -33.12 -2.49 20.37
N THR A 329 -33.08 -3.04 19.15
CA THR A 329 -33.97 -2.62 18.05
C THR A 329 -35.26 -3.42 18.02
N ASP A 330 -35.21 -4.70 18.41
CA ASP A 330 -36.36 -5.60 18.42
C ASP A 330 -36.38 -6.41 19.72
N THR A 331 -37.42 -6.19 20.52
CA THR A 331 -37.63 -6.84 21.81
C THR A 331 -38.52 -8.09 21.73
N ALA A 332 -39.20 -8.31 20.60
CA ALA A 332 -40.16 -9.40 20.45
C ALA A 332 -39.47 -10.76 20.29
N GLU A 333 -38.38 -10.81 19.52
CA GLU A 333 -37.65 -12.04 19.25
C GLU A 333 -36.41 -12.21 20.15
N LYS A 334 -36.45 -13.19 21.06
CA LYS A 334 -35.31 -13.54 21.93
C LYS A 334 -34.44 -14.62 21.31
N ILE A 335 -33.27 -14.23 20.81
CA ILE A 335 -32.18 -15.12 20.38
C ILE A 335 -31.42 -15.67 21.60
N LYS A 336 -31.31 -16.99 21.68
CA LYS A 336 -30.55 -17.75 22.69
C LYS A 336 -29.37 -18.46 22.04
N LEU A 337 -28.20 -17.84 22.16
CA LEU A 337 -26.94 -18.40 21.67
C LEU A 337 -26.54 -19.67 22.44
N PRO A 338 -26.02 -20.71 21.76
CA PRO A 338 -25.57 -21.93 22.43
C PRO A 338 -24.26 -21.66 23.18
N SER A 339 -24.18 -22.08 24.44
CA SER A 339 -23.04 -21.81 25.31
C SER A 339 -22.14 -23.02 25.57
N LYS A 340 -22.61 -24.23 25.29
CA LYS A 340 -21.90 -25.49 25.54
C LYS A 340 -21.87 -26.32 24.25
N SER A 341 -20.72 -26.92 23.97
CA SER A 341 -20.57 -27.90 22.91
C SER A 341 -20.83 -29.31 23.44
N THR A 342 -21.66 -30.09 22.75
CA THR A 342 -21.81 -31.54 22.98
C THR A 342 -20.81 -32.35 22.17
N LEU A 343 -20.02 -31.70 21.31
CA LEU A 343 -19.03 -32.31 20.42
C LEU A 343 -17.65 -32.49 21.07
N LYS A 344 -17.47 -32.01 22.31
CA LYS A 344 -16.19 -32.12 23.00
C LYS A 344 -15.83 -33.60 23.22
N GLY A 345 -14.68 -34.01 22.69
CA GLY A 345 -14.17 -35.38 22.82
C GLY A 345 -14.74 -36.39 21.80
N THR A 346 -15.64 -35.98 20.91
CA THR A 346 -16.13 -36.85 19.83
C THR A 346 -15.17 -36.85 18.63
N GLN A 347 -15.22 -37.90 17.82
CA GLN A 347 -14.38 -38.02 16.62
C GLN A 347 -14.76 -36.97 15.56
N ARG A 348 -13.78 -36.49 14.78
CA ARG A 348 -13.99 -35.44 13.76
C ARG A 348 -15.11 -35.77 12.78
N LYS A 349 -15.24 -37.02 12.35
CA LYS A 349 -16.32 -37.46 11.45
C LYS A 349 -17.71 -37.25 12.07
N GLN A 350 -17.86 -37.54 13.35
CA GLN A 350 -19.12 -37.32 14.08
C GLN A 350 -19.38 -35.82 14.28
N GLN A 351 -18.33 -35.03 14.58
CA GLN A 351 -18.47 -33.57 14.66
C GLN A 351 -18.99 -33.00 13.33
N ILE A 352 -18.42 -33.43 12.20
CA ILE A 352 -18.84 -32.97 10.87
C ILE A 352 -20.31 -33.31 10.62
N ALA A 353 -20.72 -34.56 10.87
CA ALA A 353 -22.09 -35.02 10.65
C ALA A 353 -23.15 -34.24 11.45
N GLU A 354 -22.82 -33.79 12.66
CA GLU A 354 -23.73 -33.00 13.49
C GLU A 354 -23.74 -31.52 13.09
N VAL A 355 -22.57 -30.96 12.75
CA VAL A 355 -22.44 -29.55 12.39
C VAL A 355 -23.04 -29.28 11.00
N GLU A 356 -22.85 -30.18 10.03
CA GLU A 356 -23.32 -29.98 8.65
C GLU A 356 -24.83 -29.78 8.55
N GLU A 357 -25.62 -30.39 9.43
CA GLU A 357 -27.07 -30.20 9.47
C GLU A 357 -27.51 -28.83 10.02
N CYS A 358 -26.55 -28.04 10.52
CA CYS A 358 -26.74 -26.70 11.04
C CYS A 358 -26.14 -25.61 10.14
N VAL A 359 -25.47 -25.98 9.05
CA VAL A 359 -24.89 -25.06 8.05
C VAL A 359 -25.82 -24.97 6.84
N PHE A 360 -25.92 -23.77 6.29
CA PHE A 360 -26.81 -23.44 5.18
C PHE A 360 -26.05 -22.70 4.09
N TYR A 361 -26.42 -22.95 2.84
CA TYR A 361 -26.04 -22.11 1.72
C TYR A 361 -26.97 -20.90 1.67
N VAL A 362 -26.40 -19.71 1.80
CA VAL A 362 -27.12 -18.43 1.78
C VAL A 362 -27.10 -17.88 0.37
N LYS A 363 -28.28 -17.65 -0.21
CA LYS A 363 -28.48 -17.05 -1.53
C LYS A 363 -29.15 -15.69 -1.36
N ALA A 364 -28.45 -14.61 -1.70
CA ALA A 364 -29.01 -13.26 -1.71
C ALA A 364 -29.51 -12.88 -3.10
N PHE A 365 -30.62 -12.15 -3.14
CA PHE A 365 -31.31 -11.83 -4.37
C PHE A 365 -31.80 -10.38 -4.39
N ALA A 366 -31.97 -9.83 -5.60
CA ALA A 366 -32.50 -8.48 -5.82
C ALA A 366 -33.66 -8.52 -6.83
N LYS A 367 -34.64 -7.66 -6.58
CA LYS A 367 -35.77 -7.41 -7.50
C LYS A 367 -35.32 -6.73 -8.78
#